data_AF-S6HM62-F1
#
_entry.id   AF-S6HM62-F1
#
_cell.length_a   1.000
_cell.length_b   1.000
_cell.length_c   1.000
_cell.angle_alpha   90.00
_cell.angle_beta   90.00
_cell.angle_gamma   90.00
#
_symmetry.space_group_name_H-M   'P 1'
#
loop_
_entity.id
_entity.type
_entity.pdbx_description
1 polymer ?
#
loop_
_entity_poly.entity_id
_entity_poly.type
_entity_poly.pdbx_seq_one_letter_code
_entity_poly.pdbx_strand_id
1 'polypeptide(L)'
;MLKVIQFFVLLSVSSQTIALELNSAELEYFKQFFNGIQPQSFANNREYCGYIGYNDEAQFVATPPKKGKPDSCLPEEPPLDFDLIGSYHTPGAFSVDADSELPSYEDMLADIAEDIDGFIATPGGRIWQTDTLDGIARMVCDRNCVLADPDFIEDIQYRVDKTYTLQQLMNRDKIDN
;
A
#
# COMPACT_ATOMS: atom_id res chain seq x y z
N MET A 1 -30.91 -52.37 -28.06
CA MET A 1 -30.05 -51.33 -28.66
C MET A 1 -30.09 -50.12 -27.73
N LEU A 2 -29.03 -49.88 -26.94
CA LEU A 2 -28.97 -48.77 -25.99
C LEU A 2 -28.02 -47.70 -26.55
N LYS A 3 -28.54 -46.51 -26.87
CA LYS A 3 -27.76 -45.36 -27.34
C LYS A 3 -27.11 -44.68 -26.14
N VAL A 4 -25.78 -44.64 -26.12
CA VAL A 4 -25.02 -43.82 -25.17
C VAL A 4 -24.98 -42.40 -25.71
N ILE A 5 -25.56 -41.46 -24.97
CA ILE A 5 -25.48 -40.02 -25.25
C ILE A 5 -24.24 -39.49 -24.54
N GLN A 6 -23.26 -39.03 -25.31
CA GLN A 6 -22.02 -38.47 -24.80
C GLN A 6 -22.20 -36.96 -24.61
N PHE A 7 -22.30 -36.52 -23.36
CA PHE A 7 -22.32 -35.09 -23.01
C PHE A 7 -20.88 -34.54 -23.07
N PHE A 8 -20.65 -33.60 -23.99
CA PHE A 8 -19.46 -32.76 -23.97
C PHE A 8 -19.66 -31.65 -22.93
N VAL A 9 -18.86 -31.67 -21.87
CA VAL A 9 -18.78 -30.58 -20.90
C VAL A 9 -17.82 -29.53 -21.47
N LEU A 10 -18.37 -28.38 -21.86
CA LEU A 10 -17.61 -27.18 -22.18
C LEU A 10 -17.12 -26.56 -20.86
N LEU A 11 -15.83 -26.71 -20.55
CA LEU A 11 -15.19 -25.96 -19.47
C LEU A 11 -14.94 -24.52 -19.95
N SER A 12 -15.76 -23.59 -19.49
CA SER A 12 -15.47 -22.16 -19.57
C SER A 12 -14.35 -21.84 -18.57
N VAL A 13 -13.16 -21.49 -19.06
CA VAL A 13 -12.08 -20.95 -18.21
C VAL A 13 -12.42 -19.49 -17.96
N SER A 14 -13.00 -19.21 -16.80
CA SER A 14 -13.14 -17.84 -16.29
C SER A 14 -11.73 -17.31 -16.01
N SER A 15 -11.29 -16.28 -16.75
CA SER A 15 -10.11 -15.51 -16.35
C SER A 15 -10.49 -14.73 -15.10
N GLN A 16 -10.13 -15.27 -13.94
CA GLN A 16 -10.15 -14.50 -12.70
C GLN A 16 -8.92 -13.60 -12.74
N THR A 17 -9.12 -12.30 -12.88
CA THR A 17 -8.14 -11.30 -12.47
C THR A 17 -7.91 -11.51 -10.98
N ILE A 18 -6.81 -12.17 -10.64
CA ILE A 18 -6.41 -12.38 -9.25
C ILE A 18 -5.96 -11.02 -8.74
N ALA A 19 -6.69 -10.46 -7.77
CA ALA A 19 -6.20 -9.37 -6.94
C ALA A 19 -4.84 -9.79 -6.36
N LEU A 20 -3.81 -8.95 -6.51
CA LEU A 20 -2.45 -9.24 -6.08
C LEU A 20 -2.36 -9.11 -4.55
N GLU A 21 -2.82 -10.13 -3.81
CA GLU A 21 -2.43 -10.27 -2.41
C GLU A 21 -0.93 -10.53 -2.35
N LEU A 22 -0.22 -9.72 -1.56
CA LEU A 22 1.21 -9.88 -1.36
C LEU A 22 1.55 -11.28 -0.85
N ASN A 23 2.38 -11.99 -1.60
CA ASN A 23 2.96 -13.23 -1.14
C ASN A 23 4.09 -12.95 -0.12
N SER A 24 4.59 -14.01 0.53
CA SER A 24 5.56 -13.85 1.62
C SER A 24 6.91 -13.24 1.19
N ALA A 25 7.34 -13.45 -0.06
CA ALA A 25 8.58 -12.87 -0.56
C ALA A 25 8.41 -11.37 -0.84
N GLU A 26 7.25 -10.97 -1.37
CA GLU A 26 6.90 -9.58 -1.63
C GLU A 26 6.80 -8.82 -0.31
N LEU A 27 6.06 -9.37 0.67
CA LEU A 27 5.94 -8.76 1.99
C LEU A 27 7.31 -8.60 2.67
N GLU A 28 8.23 -9.55 2.55
CA GLU A 28 9.58 -9.41 3.10
C GLU A 28 10.38 -8.32 2.39
N TYR A 29 10.25 -8.18 1.06
CA TYR A 29 10.82 -7.07 0.33
C TYR A 29 10.29 -5.73 0.84
N PHE A 30 8.97 -5.57 0.97
CA PHE A 30 8.36 -4.34 1.50
C PHE A 30 8.86 -4.03 2.90
N LYS A 31 8.95 -5.04 3.77
CA LYS A 31 9.50 -4.84 5.13
C LYS A 31 10.93 -4.35 5.10
N GLN A 32 11.80 -4.98 4.30
CA GLN A 32 13.19 -4.55 4.17
C GLN A 32 13.30 -3.13 3.60
N PHE A 33 12.52 -2.85 2.55
CA PHE A 33 12.47 -1.55 1.90
C PHE A 33 12.03 -0.44 2.86
N PHE A 34 10.89 -0.62 3.53
CA PHE A 34 10.36 0.36 4.47
C PHE A 34 11.26 0.57 5.70
N ASN A 35 11.90 -0.49 6.20
CA ASN A 35 12.94 -0.36 7.24
C ASN A 35 14.13 0.52 6.80
N GLY A 36 14.42 0.57 5.50
CA GLY A 36 15.47 1.42 4.93
C GLY A 36 15.10 2.90 4.88
N ILE A 37 13.81 3.25 4.77
CA ILE A 37 13.36 4.63 4.54
C ILE A 37 12.71 5.28 5.77
N GLN A 38 11.99 4.53 6.61
CA GLN A 38 11.36 5.02 7.86
C GLN A 38 12.29 5.89 8.74
N PRO A 39 13.58 5.52 8.98
CA PRO A 39 14.48 6.37 9.77
C PRO A 39 14.62 7.78 9.21
N GLN A 40 14.63 7.93 7.88
CA GLN A 40 14.75 9.23 7.22
C GLN A 40 13.44 10.02 7.34
N SER A 41 12.31 9.35 7.21
CA SER A 41 10.98 9.94 7.33
C SER A 41 10.77 10.53 8.72
N PHE A 42 11.11 9.76 9.76
CA PHE A 42 11.05 10.20 11.16
C PHE A 42 12.03 11.35 11.43
N ALA A 43 13.31 11.17 11.07
CA ALA A 43 14.35 12.16 11.38
C ALA A 43 14.13 13.51 10.69
N ASN A 44 13.48 13.53 9.52
CA ASN A 44 13.18 14.75 8.79
C ASN A 44 11.78 15.29 9.05
N ASN A 45 10.92 14.51 9.71
CA ASN A 45 9.48 14.72 9.77
C ASN A 45 8.89 15.07 8.39
N ARG A 46 9.14 14.18 7.42
CA ARG A 46 8.72 14.34 6.02
C ARG A 46 8.30 13.01 5.44
N GLU A 47 7.37 13.09 4.49
CA GLU A 47 7.06 11.95 3.66
C GLU A 47 8.20 11.61 2.71
N TYR A 48 8.30 10.33 2.37
CA TYR A 48 9.16 9.83 1.29
C TYR A 48 8.33 8.90 0.41
N CYS A 49 8.37 9.12 -0.91
CA CYS A 49 7.53 8.40 -1.86
C CYS A 49 8.28 8.00 -3.14
N GLY A 50 7.66 7.12 -3.90
CA GLY A 50 8.12 6.63 -5.19
C GLY A 50 7.17 5.58 -5.74
N TYR A 51 7.67 4.80 -6.69
CA TYR A 51 7.02 3.64 -7.28
C TYR A 51 7.77 2.33 -6.98
N ILE A 52 7.02 1.23 -6.88
CA ILE A 52 7.50 -0.15 -6.76
C ILE A 52 7.00 -0.96 -7.96
N GLY A 53 7.84 -1.87 -8.42
CA GLY A 53 7.62 -2.65 -9.63
C GLY A 53 8.61 -3.78 -9.80
N TYR A 54 8.66 -4.34 -10.99
CA TYR A 54 9.69 -5.28 -11.41
C TYR A 54 10.67 -4.65 -12.40
N ASN A 55 11.91 -5.10 -12.35
CA ASN A 55 12.89 -4.85 -13.41
C ASN A 55 12.83 -5.95 -14.49
N ASP A 56 13.63 -5.80 -15.54
CA ASP A 56 13.77 -6.79 -16.64
C ASP A 56 14.19 -8.20 -16.18
N GLU A 57 14.76 -8.33 -14.98
CA GLU A 57 15.13 -9.62 -14.37
C GLU A 57 14.00 -10.22 -13.51
N ALA A 58 12.80 -9.64 -13.55
CA ALA A 58 11.65 -9.99 -12.71
C ALA A 58 11.94 -9.91 -11.20
N GLN A 59 12.83 -9.01 -10.79
CA GLN A 59 13.12 -8.72 -9.39
C GLN A 59 12.32 -7.51 -8.93
N PHE A 60 11.78 -7.57 -7.70
CA PHE A 60 11.19 -6.41 -7.06
C PHE A 60 12.20 -5.29 -6.92
N VAL A 61 11.82 -4.12 -7.39
CA VAL A 61 12.61 -2.89 -7.32
C VAL A 61 11.72 -1.72 -6.93
N ALA A 62 12.32 -0.74 -6.28
CA ALA A 62 11.70 0.54 -5.98
C ALA A 62 12.51 1.64 -6.65
N THR A 63 11.81 2.64 -7.17
CA THR A 63 12.45 3.92 -7.53
C THR A 63 13.08 4.56 -6.28
N PRO A 64 14.14 5.37 -6.43
CA PRO A 64 14.77 6.07 -5.30
C PRO A 64 13.75 6.91 -4.51
N PRO A 65 13.75 6.87 -3.16
CA PRO A 65 12.82 7.64 -2.35
C PRO A 65 12.99 9.15 -2.57
N LYS A 66 11.91 9.80 -2.99
CA LYS A 66 11.86 11.25 -3.13
C LYS A 66 11.35 11.87 -1.85
N LYS A 67 12.08 12.88 -1.35
CA LYS A 67 11.67 13.64 -0.17
C LYS A 67 10.47 14.54 -0.49
N GLY A 68 9.38 14.35 0.24
CA GLY A 68 8.17 15.13 0.17
C GLY A 68 8.10 16.28 1.20
N LYS A 69 6.86 16.70 1.45
CA LYS A 69 6.44 17.64 2.48
C LYS A 69 5.97 16.87 3.74
N PRO A 70 5.54 17.55 4.81
CA PRO A 70 5.02 16.86 6.00
C PRO A 70 3.76 16.01 5.74
N ASP A 71 2.97 16.39 4.73
CA ASP A 71 1.59 15.94 4.48
C ASP A 71 1.31 15.67 2.98
N SER A 72 2.37 15.58 2.18
CA SER A 72 2.24 15.28 0.76
C SER A 72 3.58 14.90 0.13
N CYS A 73 3.55 13.97 -0.80
CA CYS A 73 4.69 13.59 -1.59
C CYS A 73 4.26 13.32 -3.03
N LEU A 74 5.05 13.83 -3.97
CA LEU A 74 4.83 13.60 -5.40
C LEU A 74 6.05 12.87 -5.93
N PRO A 75 5.93 11.60 -6.36
CA PRO A 75 7.07 10.82 -6.86
C PRO A 75 7.65 11.42 -8.15
N GLU A 76 8.81 10.90 -8.57
CA GLU A 76 9.30 11.10 -9.93
C GLU A 76 8.79 9.96 -10.81
N GLU A 77 8.52 10.27 -12.08
CA GLU A 77 8.08 9.28 -13.07
C GLU A 77 9.05 8.09 -13.10
N PRO A 78 8.54 6.85 -13.09
CA PRO A 78 9.39 5.67 -13.13
C PRO A 78 10.08 5.54 -14.51
N PRO A 79 11.21 4.81 -14.57
CA PRO A 79 11.83 4.46 -15.86
C PRO A 79 10.86 3.72 -16.80
N LEU A 80 11.06 3.83 -18.12
CA LEU A 80 10.18 3.19 -19.11
C LEU A 80 10.21 1.65 -19.07
N ASP A 81 11.31 1.08 -18.58
CA ASP A 81 11.58 -0.35 -18.37
C ASP A 81 11.19 -0.83 -16.96
N PHE A 82 10.35 -0.06 -16.27
CA PHE A 82 9.84 -0.38 -14.94
C PHE A 82 8.44 -0.97 -15.05
N ASP A 83 8.29 -2.26 -14.72
CA ASP A 83 6.98 -2.92 -14.71
C ASP A 83 6.23 -2.52 -13.44
N LEU A 84 5.46 -1.45 -13.54
CA LEU A 84 4.84 -0.75 -12.42
C LEU A 84 3.77 -1.60 -11.73
N ILE A 85 3.89 -1.75 -10.41
CA ILE A 85 2.90 -2.45 -9.58
C ILE A 85 2.13 -1.45 -8.72
N GLY A 86 2.84 -0.47 -8.16
CA GLY A 86 2.20 0.47 -7.24
C GLY A 86 3.05 1.67 -6.85
N SER A 87 2.38 2.65 -6.28
CA SER A 87 3.00 3.75 -5.54
C SER A 87 3.46 3.26 -4.16
N TYR A 88 4.40 3.97 -3.55
CA TYR A 88 4.66 3.83 -2.13
C TYR A 88 4.85 5.19 -1.48
N HIS A 89 4.53 5.27 -0.19
CA HIS A 89 5.02 6.36 0.64
C HIS A 89 5.14 5.96 2.12
N THR A 90 5.81 6.82 2.89
CA THR A 90 5.78 6.82 4.36
C THR A 90 5.32 8.19 4.84
N PRO A 91 4.55 8.30 5.92
CA PRO A 91 4.37 9.54 6.67
C PRO A 91 5.69 10.04 7.29
N GLY A 92 5.65 11.23 7.88
CA GLY A 92 6.71 11.76 8.73
C GLY A 92 6.83 11.06 10.09
N ALA A 93 7.41 11.75 11.07
CA ALA A 93 7.45 11.26 12.45
C ALA A 93 6.03 11.18 13.03
N PHE A 94 5.86 10.32 14.02
CA PHE A 94 4.61 10.24 14.75
C PHE A 94 4.22 11.61 15.34
N SER A 95 2.95 11.97 15.20
CA SER A 95 2.37 13.16 15.80
C SER A 95 0.97 12.85 16.33
N VAL A 96 0.66 13.34 17.53
CA VAL A 96 -0.66 13.18 18.15
C VAL A 96 -1.76 13.92 17.38
N ASP A 97 -1.36 14.93 16.59
CA ASP A 97 -2.24 15.78 15.81
C ASP A 97 -2.37 15.31 14.35
N ALA A 98 -1.71 14.21 13.95
CA ALA A 98 -1.73 13.69 12.58
C ALA A 98 -2.33 12.28 12.55
N ASP A 99 -3.24 12.04 11.61
CA ASP A 99 -3.72 10.69 11.31
C ASP A 99 -2.76 9.96 10.36
N SER A 100 -1.65 9.47 10.91
CA SER A 100 -0.59 8.80 10.13
C SER A 100 -0.63 7.28 10.20
N GLU A 101 -1.59 6.69 10.93
CA GLU A 101 -1.68 5.23 11.13
C GLU A 101 -2.59 4.51 10.15
N LEU A 102 -3.34 5.26 9.35
CA LEU A 102 -4.23 4.75 8.32
C LEU A 102 -3.96 5.44 6.97
N PRO A 103 -4.23 4.79 5.84
CA PRO A 103 -4.21 5.45 4.52
C PRO A 103 -5.25 6.57 4.46
N SER A 104 -4.97 7.63 3.69
CA SER A 104 -5.94 8.71 3.44
C SER A 104 -6.89 8.38 2.28
N TYR A 105 -8.04 9.06 2.25
CA TYR A 105 -8.94 9.05 1.11
C TYR A 105 -8.26 9.59 -0.16
N GLU A 106 -7.50 10.67 -0.02
CA GLU A 106 -6.78 11.30 -1.12
C GLU A 106 -5.73 10.38 -1.73
N ASP A 107 -4.99 9.63 -0.93
CA ASP A 107 -4.00 8.65 -1.42
C ASP A 107 -4.68 7.56 -2.25
N MET A 108 -5.75 6.95 -1.71
CA MET A 108 -6.48 5.91 -2.43
C MET A 108 -7.12 6.43 -3.72
N LEU A 109 -7.64 7.66 -3.72
CA LEU A 109 -8.14 8.28 -4.93
C LEU A 109 -7.05 8.50 -5.98
N ALA A 110 -5.85 8.90 -5.56
CA ALA A 110 -4.72 9.09 -6.45
C ALA A 110 -4.27 7.76 -7.06
N ASP A 111 -4.12 6.72 -6.24
CA ASP A 111 -3.79 5.36 -6.68
C ASP A 111 -4.83 4.84 -7.70
N ILE A 112 -6.13 5.01 -7.42
CA ILE A 112 -7.23 4.63 -8.34
C ILE A 112 -7.15 5.43 -9.65
N ALA A 113 -6.83 6.72 -9.59
CA ALA A 113 -6.74 7.56 -10.78
C ALA A 113 -5.53 7.22 -11.65
N GLU A 114 -4.46 6.69 -11.05
CA GLU A 114 -3.25 6.21 -11.72
C GLU A 114 -3.35 4.75 -12.18
N ASP A 115 -4.40 4.01 -11.78
CA ASP A 115 -4.62 2.58 -12.07
C ASP A 115 -3.48 1.69 -11.54
N ILE A 116 -3.01 2.01 -10.33
CA ILE A 116 -1.91 1.31 -9.64
C ILE A 116 -2.26 1.07 -8.18
N ASP A 117 -1.74 0.01 -7.56
CA ASP A 117 -1.88 -0.18 -6.11
C ASP A 117 -1.02 0.84 -5.33
N GLY A 118 -1.29 0.98 -4.04
CA GLY A 118 -0.50 1.86 -3.15
C GLY A 118 0.03 1.12 -1.92
N PHE A 119 1.24 1.45 -1.48
CA PHE A 119 1.86 0.83 -0.30
C PHE A 119 2.32 1.87 0.72
N ILE A 120 1.81 1.77 1.95
CA ILE A 120 2.05 2.76 3.00
C ILE A 120 2.65 2.08 4.23
N ALA A 121 3.80 2.57 4.72
CA ALA A 121 4.32 2.17 6.03
C ALA A 121 4.15 3.27 7.08
N THR A 122 3.52 2.93 8.20
CA THR A 122 3.10 3.91 9.22
C THR A 122 4.11 4.05 10.35
N PRO A 123 4.11 5.17 11.11
CA PRO A 123 4.96 5.33 12.30
C PRO A 123 4.80 4.24 13.37
N GLY A 124 3.64 3.60 13.49
CA GLY A 124 3.40 2.45 14.37
C GLY A 124 3.99 1.12 13.86
N GLY A 125 4.65 1.16 12.70
CA GLY A 125 5.33 0.02 12.10
C GLY A 125 4.42 -0.93 11.32
N ARG A 126 3.28 -0.44 10.81
CA ARG A 126 2.35 -1.20 9.95
C ARG A 126 2.75 -1.10 8.50
N ILE A 127 2.21 -1.99 7.68
CA ILE A 127 2.17 -1.84 6.22
C ILE A 127 0.73 -2.00 5.74
N TRP A 128 0.30 -1.04 4.93
CA TRP A 128 -0.99 -1.03 4.22
C TRP A 128 -0.76 -1.24 2.73
N GLN A 129 -1.71 -1.93 2.09
CA GLN A 129 -1.87 -1.99 0.64
C GLN A 129 -3.21 -1.37 0.29
N THR A 130 -3.22 -0.37 -0.59
CA THR A 130 -4.38 0.05 -1.35
C THR A 130 -4.55 -0.89 -2.54
N ASP A 131 -5.64 -1.64 -2.57
CA ASP A 131 -6.09 -2.42 -3.73
C ASP A 131 -7.12 -1.57 -4.49
N THR A 132 -6.72 -1.10 -5.67
CA THR A 132 -7.54 -0.17 -6.46
C THR A 132 -8.66 -0.86 -7.23
N LEU A 133 -8.51 -2.16 -7.52
CA LEU A 133 -9.55 -2.96 -8.17
C LEU A 133 -10.73 -3.18 -7.23
N ASP A 134 -10.44 -3.46 -5.95
CA ASP A 134 -11.46 -3.65 -4.92
C ASP A 134 -11.90 -2.32 -4.26
N GLY A 135 -11.12 -1.25 -4.41
CA GLY A 135 -11.37 0.05 -3.78
C GLY A 135 -11.26 -0.02 -2.25
N ILE A 136 -10.28 -0.79 -1.76
CA ILE A 136 -10.05 -1.01 -0.34
C ILE A 136 -8.58 -0.84 0.05
N ALA A 137 -8.34 -0.39 1.27
CA ALA A 137 -7.06 -0.46 1.94
C ALA A 137 -7.07 -1.67 2.88
N ARG A 138 -6.07 -2.54 2.78
CA ARG A 138 -5.89 -3.71 3.63
C ARG A 138 -4.56 -3.65 4.37
N MET A 139 -4.60 -3.95 5.66
CA MET A 139 -3.38 -4.07 6.46
C MET A 139 -2.71 -5.40 6.14
N VAL A 140 -1.60 -5.33 5.40
CA VAL A 140 -0.81 -6.51 5.02
C VAL A 140 0.21 -6.87 6.10
N CYS A 141 0.57 -5.90 6.96
CA CYS A 141 1.39 -6.16 8.13
C CYS A 141 1.01 -5.28 9.34
N ASP A 142 0.87 -5.92 10.50
CA ASP A 142 0.47 -5.27 11.76
C ASP A 142 1.65 -4.53 12.43
N ARG A 143 1.47 -3.98 13.63
CA ARG A 143 2.45 -3.18 14.36
C ARG A 143 3.81 -3.86 14.47
N ASN A 144 4.85 -3.04 14.55
CA ASN A 144 6.24 -3.47 14.70
C ASN A 144 6.68 -4.46 13.61
N CYS A 145 5.99 -4.48 12.47
CA CYS A 145 6.40 -5.28 11.32
C CYS A 145 7.59 -4.63 10.59
N VAL A 146 7.58 -3.29 10.56
CA VAL A 146 8.72 -2.44 10.19
C VAL A 146 9.04 -1.52 11.36
N LEU A 147 10.16 -0.81 11.24
CA LEU A 147 10.65 0.14 12.22
C LEU A 147 9.52 1.11 12.59
N ALA A 148 9.14 1.08 13.85
CA ALA A 148 8.24 2.06 14.43
C ALA A 148 9.03 3.30 14.88
N ASP A 149 8.38 4.45 14.84
CA ASP A 149 8.89 5.66 15.45
C ASP A 149 9.08 5.41 16.97
N PRO A 150 10.26 5.68 17.55
CA PRO A 150 10.49 5.53 18.98
C PRO A 150 9.50 6.32 19.86
N ASP A 151 8.93 7.42 19.34
CA ASP A 151 7.99 8.28 20.04
C ASP A 151 6.52 7.86 19.80
N PHE A 152 6.27 6.76 19.08
CA PHE A 152 4.91 6.26 18.81
C PHE A 152 4.13 5.92 20.09
N ILE A 153 2.90 6.41 20.20
CA ILE A 153 1.99 6.12 21.31
C ILE A 153 0.73 5.44 20.77
N GLU A 154 0.45 4.23 21.26
CA GLU A 154 -0.63 3.37 20.76
C GLU A 154 -2.03 3.85 21.19
N ASP A 155 -2.20 4.23 22.45
CA ASP A 155 -3.54 4.43 23.05
C ASP A 155 -4.18 5.78 22.72
N ILE A 156 -3.51 6.63 21.93
CA ILE A 156 -4.05 7.95 21.57
C ILE A 156 -4.78 7.96 20.24
N GLN A 157 -4.50 6.99 19.37
CA GLN A 157 -5.15 6.87 18.08
C GLN A 157 -6.29 5.85 18.17
N TYR A 158 -7.39 6.16 17.52
CA TYR A 158 -8.62 5.38 17.55
C TYR A 158 -8.40 3.92 17.10
N ARG A 159 -9.42 3.08 17.24
CA ARG A 159 -9.33 1.67 16.83
C ARG A 159 -8.98 1.56 15.34
N VAL A 160 -7.84 0.93 15.04
CA VAL A 160 -7.42 0.55 13.69
C VAL A 160 -8.01 -0.81 13.33
N ASP A 161 -8.93 -0.84 12.37
CA ASP A 161 -9.42 -2.06 11.74
C ASP A 161 -8.43 -2.57 10.68
N LYS A 162 -8.59 -3.81 10.21
CA LYS A 162 -7.66 -4.40 9.21
C LYS A 162 -7.96 -4.01 7.76
N THR A 163 -9.12 -3.41 7.52
CA THR A 163 -9.59 -3.09 6.18
C THR A 163 -10.48 -1.86 6.21
N TYR A 164 -10.27 -0.96 5.25
CA TYR A 164 -11.09 0.22 5.02
C TYR A 164 -11.47 0.32 3.56
N THR A 165 -12.74 0.59 3.27
CA THR A 165 -13.20 0.97 1.93
C THR A 165 -12.94 2.44 1.66
N LEU A 166 -12.86 2.84 0.39
CA LEU A 166 -12.76 4.25 -0.01
C LEU A 166 -13.80 5.15 0.70
N GLN A 167 -15.04 4.67 0.80
CA GLN A 167 -16.13 5.39 1.45
C GLN A 167 -15.93 5.56 2.97
N GLN A 168 -15.30 4.58 3.64
CA GLN A 168 -14.97 4.68 5.06
C GLN A 168 -13.85 5.70 5.28
N LEU A 169 -12.81 5.70 4.43
CA LEU A 169 -11.72 6.69 4.47
C LEU A 169 -12.28 8.10 4.24
N MET A 170 -13.11 8.30 3.21
CA MET A 170 -13.76 9.60 2.94
C MET A 170 -14.59 10.10 4.14
N ASN A 171 -15.30 9.21 4.83
CA ASN A 171 -16.13 9.61 5.96
C ASN A 171 -15.29 9.98 7.19
N ARG A 172 -14.12 9.35 7.37
CA ARG A 172 -13.17 9.70 8.43
C ARG A 172 -12.53 11.06 8.16
N ASP A 173 -11.99 11.26 6.97
CA ASP A 173 -11.21 12.48 6.65
C ASP A 173 -12.07 13.76 6.65
N LYS A 174 -13.39 13.62 6.47
CA LYS A 174 -14.37 14.71 6.64
C LYS A 174 -14.61 15.12 8.10
N ILE A 175 -14.32 14.25 9.05
CA ILE A 175 -14.48 14.54 10.49
C ILE A 175 -13.24 15.30 11.01
N ASP A 176 -12.10 15.12 10.36
CA ASP A 176 -10.82 15.73 10.74
C ASP A 176 -10.58 17.13 10.11
N ASN A 177 -11.52 17.61 9.28
CA ASN A 177 -11.55 18.96 8.68
C ASN A 177 -12.69 19.83 9.23
#